data_AF-A0A0K1P022-F1
#
_entry.id   AF-A0A0K1P022-F1
#
_cell.length_a   1.000
_cell.length_b   1.000
_cell.length_c   1.000
_cell.angle_alpha   90.00
_cell.angle_beta   90.00
_cell.angle_gamma   90.00
#
_symmetry.space_group_name_H-M   'P 1'
#
loop_
_entity.id
_entity.type
_entity.pdbx_description
1 polymer ?
#
loop_
_entity_poly.entity_id
_entity_poly.type
_entity_poly.pdbx_seq_one_letter_code
_entity_poly.pdbx_strand_id
1 'polypeptide(L)'
;QTISIAKAGITTVLNSRTSVLAAANPPSGRYDDLKTAQDNIDLQTTILSRFDLIFIVKDIRMYSQDKIIASHVIKVHASADAVSADTKTSKEENWLKRYLQYCRTQCHPRLSDSASTLLQNNYVKIRQDMRRQANETGEAAVIPITVRQLEAIIRLSEALAKMRLSHVATEENVLEAIRLFNVATMDAARSGINQHVNLTPEMAQAETQIKRRVGIGN
;
A
#
# COMPACT_ATOMS: atom_id res chain seq x y z
N GLN A 1 10.01 3.16 19.89
CA GLN A 1 10.23 4.21 18.86
C GLN A 1 11.03 5.32 19.52
N THR A 2 12.36 5.22 19.50
CA THR A 2 13.29 6.12 20.21
C THR A 2 14.55 6.30 19.37
N ILE A 3 15.22 7.43 19.52
CA ILE A 3 16.52 7.71 18.91
C ILE A 3 17.55 7.78 20.03
N SER A 4 18.57 6.92 19.97
CA SER A 4 19.73 6.96 20.87
C SER A 4 20.84 7.78 20.24
N ILE A 5 21.29 8.81 20.95
CA ILE A 5 22.39 9.68 20.53
C ILE A 5 23.55 9.43 21.48
N ALA A 6 24.71 9.07 20.93
CA ALA A 6 25.97 8.94 21.64
C ALA A 6 27.04 9.77 20.90
N LYS A 7 27.19 11.03 21.30
CA LYS A 7 28.14 11.96 20.66
C LYS A 7 28.64 12.99 21.66
N ALA A 8 29.92 13.37 21.55
CA ALA A 8 30.57 14.39 22.38
C ALA A 8 30.39 14.16 23.91
N GLY A 9 30.48 12.92 24.36
CA GLY A 9 30.31 12.56 25.78
C GLY A 9 28.87 12.56 26.29
N ILE A 10 27.88 12.88 25.43
CA ILE A 10 26.46 12.82 25.78
C ILE A 10 25.86 11.53 25.22
N THR A 11 25.37 10.67 26.11
CA THR A 11 24.57 9.49 25.79
C THR A 11 23.14 9.70 26.27
N THR A 12 22.19 9.90 25.35
CA THR A 12 20.77 10.11 25.69
C THR A 12 19.85 9.36 24.74
N VAL A 13 18.64 9.04 25.21
CA VAL A 13 17.60 8.38 24.43
C VAL A 13 16.38 9.30 24.38
N LEU A 14 16.02 9.74 23.18
CA LEU A 14 14.91 10.65 22.94
C LEU A 14 13.71 9.89 22.36
N ASN A 15 12.51 10.28 22.76
CA ASN A 15 11.27 9.76 22.18
C ASN A 15 11.07 10.32 20.76
N SER A 16 10.77 9.45 19.80
CA SER A 16 10.60 9.80 18.38
C SER A 16 9.35 9.18 17.78
N ARG A 17 8.29 9.04 18.59
CA ARG A 17 6.99 8.53 18.14
C ARG A 17 6.36 9.49 17.13
N THR A 18 6.49 9.15 15.85
CA THR A 18 5.85 9.87 14.73
C THR A 18 5.40 8.86 13.68
N SER A 19 4.33 9.19 12.97
CA SER A 19 3.98 8.51 11.73
C SER A 19 4.86 9.06 10.60
N VAL A 20 5.30 8.19 9.70
CA VAL A 20 6.10 8.56 8.51
C VAL A 20 5.23 8.37 7.28
N LEU A 21 5.10 9.42 6.48
CA LEU A 21 4.55 9.36 5.14
C LEU A 21 5.69 9.69 4.17
N ALA A 22 5.92 8.80 3.21
CA ALA A 22 6.99 8.96 2.22
C ALA A 22 6.40 8.87 0.81
N ALA A 23 6.93 9.69 -0.10
CA ALA A 23 6.69 9.58 -1.52
C ALA A 23 8.06 9.46 -2.21
N ALA A 24 8.17 8.51 -3.13
CA ALA A 24 9.39 8.24 -3.87
C ALA A 24 9.06 7.96 -5.33
N ASN A 25 9.97 8.35 -6.22
CA ASN A 25 9.87 8.03 -7.64
C ASN A 25 10.74 6.81 -7.96
N PRO A 26 10.36 5.99 -8.95
CA PRO A 26 11.22 4.93 -9.46
C PRO A 26 12.55 5.49 -9.98
N PRO A 27 13.66 4.72 -9.93
CA PRO A 27 15.00 5.20 -10.34
C PRO A 27 15.06 5.63 -11.81
N SER A 28 14.27 4.99 -12.68
CA SER A 28 14.16 5.35 -14.11
C SER A 28 13.15 6.48 -14.38
N GLY A 29 12.58 7.11 -13.35
CA GLY A 29 11.55 8.16 -13.45
C GLY A 29 10.16 7.67 -13.85
N ARG A 30 10.04 6.43 -14.34
CA ARG A 30 8.78 5.74 -14.63
C ARG A 30 8.84 4.32 -14.09
N TYR A 31 7.67 3.80 -13.72
CA TYR A 31 7.53 2.40 -13.33
C TYR A 31 7.59 1.53 -14.58
N ASP A 32 8.45 0.52 -14.58
CA ASP A 32 8.64 -0.42 -15.69
C ASP A 32 8.04 -1.78 -15.33
N ASP A 33 6.95 -2.16 -16.01
CA ASP A 33 6.23 -3.41 -15.73
C ASP A 33 7.02 -4.67 -16.11
N LEU A 34 8.07 -4.53 -16.93
CA LEU A 34 8.94 -5.64 -17.33
C LEU A 34 9.99 -5.98 -16.27
N LYS A 35 10.26 -5.06 -15.34
CA LYS A 35 11.20 -5.26 -14.23
C LYS A 35 10.47 -5.72 -12.98
N THR A 36 11.20 -6.37 -12.07
CA THR A 36 10.66 -6.74 -10.77
C THR A 36 10.25 -5.50 -9.96
N ALA A 37 9.34 -5.65 -9.00
CA ALA A 37 9.07 -4.60 -8.01
C ALA A 37 10.34 -4.13 -7.29
N GLN A 38 11.30 -5.03 -7.06
CA GLN A 38 12.55 -4.71 -6.37
C GLN A 38 13.44 -3.79 -7.20
N ASP A 39 13.53 -4.00 -8.51
CA ASP A 39 14.32 -3.14 -9.40
C ASP A 39 13.63 -1.79 -9.65
N ASN A 40 12.30 -1.76 -9.57
CA ASN A 40 11.52 -0.53 -9.69
C ASN A 40 11.55 0.33 -8.42
N ILE A 41 11.89 -0.25 -7.27
CA ILE A 41 11.89 0.44 -5.97
C ILE A 41 13.32 0.43 -5.43
N ASP A 42 13.98 1.59 -5.46
CA ASP A 42 15.34 1.78 -4.93
C ASP A 42 15.37 1.84 -3.39
N LEU A 43 14.80 0.82 -2.73
CA LEU A 43 14.80 0.66 -1.28
C LEU A 43 15.09 -0.79 -0.92
N GLN A 44 15.91 -0.98 0.10
CA GLN A 44 16.16 -2.30 0.66
C GLN A 44 14.88 -2.92 1.22
N THR A 45 14.74 -4.24 1.06
CA THR A 45 13.63 -5.04 1.63
C THR A 45 13.49 -4.85 3.14
N THR A 46 14.60 -4.56 3.84
CA THR A 46 14.60 -4.24 5.28
C THR A 46 13.82 -2.95 5.59
N ILE A 47 13.93 -1.92 4.74
CA ILE A 47 13.20 -0.66 4.88
C ILE A 47 11.75 -0.87 4.46
N LEU A 48 11.51 -1.55 3.33
CA LEU A 48 10.14 -1.83 2.84
C LEU A 48 9.32 -2.60 3.87
N SER A 49 9.93 -3.56 4.57
CA SER A 49 9.26 -4.31 5.65
C SER A 49 8.83 -3.47 6.87
N ARG A 50 9.28 -2.22 6.98
CA ARG A 50 8.91 -1.28 8.05
C ARG A 50 7.75 -0.36 7.64
N PHE A 51 7.39 -0.32 6.37
CA PHE A 51 6.20 0.38 5.92
C PHE A 51 4.99 -0.56 6.04
N ASP A 52 3.91 0.00 6.59
CA ASP A 52 2.65 -0.72 6.83
C ASP A 52 1.84 -0.89 5.54
N LEU A 53 1.82 0.16 4.71
CA LEU A 53 1.12 0.22 3.44
C LEU A 53 2.06 0.84 2.40
N ILE A 54 2.22 0.17 1.27
CA ILE A 54 3.00 0.65 0.13
C ILE A 54 2.05 0.77 -1.05
N PHE A 55 1.94 1.94 -1.65
CA PHE A 55 1.07 2.17 -2.80
C PHE A 55 1.92 2.42 -4.04
N ILE A 56 1.74 1.62 -5.08
CA ILE A 56 2.32 1.88 -6.40
C ILE A 56 1.27 2.63 -7.22
N VAL A 57 1.55 3.91 -7.50
CA VAL A 57 0.68 4.74 -8.34
C VAL A 57 1.28 4.76 -9.74
N LYS A 58 0.62 4.05 -10.68
CA LYS A 58 1.02 4.01 -12.08
C LYS A 58 0.25 5.04 -12.88
N ASP A 59 0.94 5.74 -13.78
CA ASP A 59 0.37 6.70 -14.71
C ASP A 59 0.02 6.01 -16.05
N ILE A 60 -1.18 5.42 -16.09
CA ILE A 60 -1.69 4.69 -17.25
C ILE A 60 -2.39 5.68 -18.18
N ARG A 61 -2.00 5.71 -19.46
CA ARG A 61 -2.58 6.61 -20.46
C ARG A 61 -3.92 6.09 -20.94
N MET A 62 -5.00 6.74 -20.51
CA MET A 62 -6.36 6.39 -20.91
C MET A 62 -7.14 7.65 -21.25
N TYR A 63 -7.53 7.79 -22.53
CA TYR A 63 -8.18 9.00 -23.05
C TYR A 63 -9.39 9.47 -22.22
N SER A 64 -10.24 8.54 -21.78
CA SER A 64 -11.42 8.86 -20.97
C SER A 64 -11.07 9.43 -19.59
N GLN A 65 -10.11 8.81 -18.88
CA GLN A 65 -9.65 9.28 -17.58
C GLN A 65 -8.88 10.60 -17.70
N ASP A 66 -7.99 10.70 -18.69
CA ASP A 66 -7.21 11.91 -18.98
C ASP A 66 -8.12 13.11 -19.26
N LYS A 67 -9.24 12.90 -19.99
CA LYS A 67 -10.23 13.94 -20.23
C LYS A 67 -10.93 14.41 -18.96
N ILE A 68 -11.26 13.49 -18.04
CA ILE A 68 -11.89 13.82 -16.75
C ILE A 68 -10.91 14.62 -15.90
N ILE A 69 -9.66 14.16 -15.80
CA ILE A 69 -8.60 14.83 -15.03
C ILE A 69 -8.34 16.22 -15.60
N ALA A 70 -8.15 16.34 -16.92
CA ALA A 70 -7.92 17.62 -17.58
C ALA A 70 -9.10 18.59 -17.37
N SER A 71 -10.35 18.11 -17.50
CA SER A 71 -11.53 18.93 -17.22
C SER A 71 -11.57 19.43 -15.78
N HIS A 72 -11.21 18.59 -14.81
CA HIS A 72 -11.15 18.97 -13.41
C HIS A 72 -10.05 20.02 -13.15
N VAL A 73 -8.84 19.81 -13.68
CA VAL A 73 -7.71 20.75 -13.54
C VAL A 73 -8.07 22.12 -14.13
N ILE A 74 -8.66 22.15 -15.33
CA ILE A 74 -9.12 23.41 -15.96
C ILE A 74 -10.16 24.11 -15.08
N LYS A 75 -11.13 23.37 -14.51
CA LYS A 75 -12.14 23.95 -13.62
C LYS A 75 -11.52 24.56 -12.37
N VAL A 76 -10.56 23.88 -11.75
CA VAL A 76 -9.85 24.38 -10.55
C VAL A 76 -9.09 25.66 -10.88
N HIS A 77 -8.35 25.70 -12.00
CA HIS A 77 -7.64 26.91 -12.42
C HIS A 77 -8.56 28.05 -12.84
N ALA A 78 -9.67 27.76 -13.54
CA ALA A 78 -10.67 28.76 -13.91
C ALA A 78 -11.41 29.32 -12.68
N SER A 79 -11.50 28.53 -11.61
CA SER A 79 -12.14 28.91 -10.35
C SER A 79 -11.14 29.44 -9.31
N ALA A 80 -9.83 29.41 -9.57
CA ALA A 80 -8.80 29.80 -8.61
C ALA A 80 -8.94 31.26 -8.16
N ASP A 81 -9.43 32.15 -9.04
CA ASP A 81 -9.74 33.54 -8.69
C ASP A 81 -11.04 33.68 -7.86
N ALA A 82 -11.90 32.66 -7.83
CA ALA A 82 -13.13 32.61 -7.03
C ALA A 82 -12.96 31.88 -5.68
N VAL A 83 -11.96 31.00 -5.54
CA VAL A 83 -11.73 30.14 -4.34
C VAL A 83 -11.21 30.92 -3.13
N SER A 84 -10.77 32.17 -3.29
CA SER A 84 -10.41 33.05 -2.16
C SER A 84 -11.61 33.42 -1.27
N ALA A 85 -12.85 33.05 -1.63
CA ALA A 85 -14.07 33.39 -0.90
C ALA A 85 -14.82 32.19 -0.28
N ASP A 86 -14.31 30.96 -0.34
CA ASP A 86 -15.05 29.79 0.15
C ASP A 86 -14.86 29.54 1.66
N THR A 87 -15.62 30.31 2.45
CA THR A 87 -15.69 30.19 3.92
C THR A 87 -16.27 28.82 4.38
N LYS A 88 -16.96 28.09 3.48
CA LYS A 88 -17.51 26.76 3.77
C LYS A 88 -16.43 25.69 3.85
N THR A 89 -15.51 25.65 2.89
CA THR A 89 -14.42 24.67 2.82
C THR A 89 -13.49 24.79 4.04
N SER A 90 -13.14 26.01 4.42
CA SER A 90 -12.34 26.29 5.62
C SER A 90 -13.05 25.90 6.93
N LYS A 91 -14.39 26.05 7.01
CA LYS A 91 -15.18 25.62 8.18
C LYS A 91 -15.26 24.10 8.31
N GLU A 92 -15.46 23.39 7.20
CA GLU A 92 -15.49 21.92 7.16
C GLU A 92 -14.12 21.31 7.47
N GLU A 93 -13.04 21.88 6.94
CA GLU A 93 -11.66 21.48 7.27
C GLU A 93 -11.37 21.65 8.78
N ASN A 94 -11.81 22.76 9.37
CA ASN A 94 -11.64 23.02 10.79
C ASN A 94 -12.45 22.04 11.66
N TRP A 95 -13.65 21.64 11.22
CA TRP A 95 -14.43 20.62 11.90
C TRP A 95 -13.75 19.24 11.83
N LEU A 96 -13.26 18.83 10.66
CA LEU A 96 -12.60 17.53 10.50
C LEU A 96 -11.33 17.42 11.36
N LYS A 97 -10.52 18.50 11.44
CA LYS A 97 -9.36 18.56 12.33
C LYS A 97 -9.77 18.35 13.81
N ARG A 98 -10.84 19.02 14.25
CA ARG A 98 -11.38 18.86 15.61
C ARG A 98 -11.94 17.45 15.85
N TYR A 99 -12.63 16.88 14.86
CA TYR A 99 -13.14 15.52 14.92
C TYR A 99 -12.01 14.48 15.06
N LEU A 100 -10.95 14.61 14.26
CA LEU A 100 -9.77 13.74 14.36
C LEU A 100 -9.07 13.88 15.71
N GLN A 101 -8.96 15.09 16.23
CA GLN A 101 -8.42 15.33 17.57
C GLN A 101 -9.27 14.65 18.65
N TYR A 102 -10.60 14.76 18.56
CA TYR A 102 -11.53 14.11 19.48
C TYR A 102 -11.42 12.58 19.43
N CYS A 103 -11.38 12.00 18.23
CA CYS A 103 -11.20 10.54 18.06
C CYS A 103 -9.87 10.05 18.64
N ARG A 104 -8.80 10.84 18.53
CA ARG A 104 -7.47 10.48 19.07
C ARG A 104 -7.41 10.52 20.59
N THR A 105 -8.14 11.42 21.24
CA THR A 105 -8.10 11.59 22.71
C THR A 105 -9.09 10.71 23.43
N GLN A 106 -10.30 10.50 22.90
CA GLN A 106 -11.37 9.80 23.60
C GLN A 106 -11.46 8.32 23.26
N CYS A 107 -11.13 7.93 22.02
CA CYS A 107 -11.33 6.57 21.55
C CYS A 107 -10.01 5.77 21.56
N HIS A 108 -10.01 4.62 22.22
CA HIS A 108 -8.89 3.68 22.26
C HIS A 108 -9.41 2.28 21.95
N PRO A 109 -9.64 1.95 20.67
CA PRO A 109 -10.27 0.69 20.31
C PRO A 109 -9.40 -0.51 20.67
N ARG A 110 -10.08 -1.63 20.93
CA ARG A 110 -9.46 -2.95 21.13
C ARG A 110 -10.09 -3.96 20.18
N LEU A 111 -9.30 -4.93 19.75
CA LEU A 111 -9.77 -6.00 18.89
C LEU A 111 -10.75 -6.91 19.65
N SER A 112 -11.86 -7.29 19.03
CA SER A 112 -12.73 -8.32 19.60
C SER A 112 -12.12 -9.71 19.44
N ASP A 113 -12.55 -10.68 20.26
CA ASP A 113 -12.03 -12.06 20.17
C ASP A 113 -12.35 -12.72 18.82
N SER A 114 -13.53 -12.44 18.28
CA SER A 114 -13.93 -12.93 16.95
C SER A 114 -13.06 -12.33 15.84
N ALA A 115 -12.81 -11.01 15.90
CA ALA A 115 -11.92 -10.33 14.96
C ALA A 115 -10.47 -10.83 15.08
N SER A 116 -10.01 -11.15 16.29
CA SER A 116 -8.68 -11.73 16.55
C SER A 116 -8.52 -13.10 15.89
N THR A 117 -9.54 -13.95 16.00
CA THR A 117 -9.56 -15.28 15.38
C THR A 117 -9.55 -15.18 13.85
N LEU A 118 -10.36 -14.28 13.30
CA LEU A 118 -10.40 -14.01 11.85
C LEU A 118 -9.04 -13.54 11.32
N LEU A 119 -8.38 -12.63 12.04
CA LEU A 119 -7.07 -12.08 11.67
C LEU A 119 -5.97 -13.15 11.69
N GLN A 120 -5.95 -14.01 12.72
CA GLN A 120 -5.01 -15.14 12.81
C GLN A 120 -5.16 -16.09 11.61
N ASN A 121 -6.40 -16.49 11.31
CA ASN A 121 -6.69 -17.40 10.20
C ASN A 121 -6.27 -16.80 8.85
N ASN A 122 -6.55 -15.52 8.61
CA ASN A 122 -6.14 -14.85 7.37
C ASN A 122 -4.63 -14.69 7.26
N TYR A 123 -3.95 -14.33 8.35
CA TYR A 123 -2.49 -14.18 8.34
C TYR A 123 -1.77 -15.49 8.01
N VAL A 124 -2.21 -16.60 8.58
CA VAL A 124 -1.65 -17.93 8.28
C VAL A 124 -1.88 -18.30 6.82
N LYS A 125 -3.09 -18.06 6.29
CA LYS A 125 -3.42 -18.28 4.87
C LYS A 125 -2.51 -17.49 3.94
N ILE A 126 -2.39 -16.18 4.15
CA ILE A 126 -1.53 -15.31 3.32
C ILE A 126 -0.08 -15.80 3.32
N ARG A 127 0.43 -16.23 4.49
CA ARG A 127 1.80 -16.75 4.61
C ARG A 127 1.98 -18.10 3.91
N GLN A 128 0.96 -18.96 3.96
CA GLN A 128 0.97 -20.26 3.27
C GLN A 128 0.94 -20.07 1.75
N ASP A 129 0.09 -19.18 1.25
CA ASP A 129 -0.03 -18.87 -0.17
C ASP A 129 1.28 -18.32 -0.74
N MET A 130 1.92 -17.39 -0.02
CA MET A 130 3.23 -16.85 -0.43
C MET A 130 4.35 -17.91 -0.45
N ARG A 131 4.36 -18.85 0.51
CA ARG A 131 5.33 -19.96 0.52
C ARG A 131 5.11 -20.90 -0.66
N ARG A 132 3.85 -21.17 -0.99
CA ARG A 132 3.49 -21.99 -2.14
C ARG A 132 3.97 -21.33 -3.43
N GLN A 133 3.70 -20.03 -3.60
CA GLN A 133 4.16 -19.26 -4.76
C GLN A 133 5.68 -19.27 -4.87
N ALA A 134 6.41 -19.02 -3.78
CA ALA A 134 7.88 -19.04 -3.79
C ALA A 134 8.45 -20.42 -4.16
N ASN A 135 7.80 -21.51 -3.77
CA ASN A 135 8.21 -22.86 -4.16
C ASN A 135 7.91 -23.17 -5.64
N GLU A 136 6.82 -22.61 -6.19
CA GLU A 136 6.39 -22.83 -7.57
C GLU A 136 7.21 -21.99 -8.57
N THR A 137 7.50 -20.73 -8.25
CA THR A 137 8.28 -19.82 -9.12
C THR A 137 9.77 -19.83 -8.84
N GLY A 138 10.20 -20.36 -7.68
CA GLY A 138 11.60 -20.31 -7.23
C GLY A 138 12.07 -18.91 -6.81
N GLU A 139 11.21 -17.90 -6.89
CA GLU A 139 11.51 -16.51 -6.57
C GLU A 139 10.89 -16.11 -5.23
N ALA A 140 11.70 -15.51 -4.35
CA ALA A 140 11.21 -14.98 -3.09
C ALA A 140 10.39 -13.71 -3.34
N ALA A 141 9.29 -13.53 -2.60
CA ALA A 141 8.51 -12.31 -2.65
C ALA A 141 9.36 -11.09 -2.27
N VAL A 142 9.28 -10.02 -3.08
CA VAL A 142 10.04 -8.77 -2.89
C VAL A 142 9.82 -8.18 -1.50
N ILE A 143 8.59 -8.31 -0.96
CA ILE A 143 8.22 -7.81 0.37
C ILE A 143 7.96 -9.01 1.28
N PRO A 144 8.84 -9.30 2.25
CA PRO A 144 8.64 -10.43 3.16
C PRO A 144 7.49 -10.13 4.13
N ILE A 145 6.54 -11.08 4.24
CA ILE A 145 5.44 -11.00 5.20
C ILE A 145 5.96 -11.40 6.58
N THR A 146 6.21 -10.39 7.42
CA THR A 146 6.72 -10.54 8.79
C THR A 146 5.62 -10.27 9.81
N VAL A 147 5.92 -10.48 11.10
CA VAL A 147 5.02 -10.12 12.21
C VAL A 147 4.70 -8.62 12.22
N ARG A 148 5.57 -7.77 11.65
CA ARG A 148 5.30 -6.33 11.51
C ARG A 148 4.07 -6.05 10.65
N GLN A 149 3.83 -6.87 9.63
CA GLN A 149 2.65 -6.71 8.77
C GLN A 149 1.37 -7.13 9.52
N LEU A 150 1.46 -8.11 10.42
CA LEU A 150 0.36 -8.44 11.32
C LEU A 150 0.04 -7.28 12.26
N GLU A 151 1.07 -6.69 12.89
CA GLU A 151 0.92 -5.49 13.73
C GLU A 151 0.38 -4.29 12.95
N ALA A 152 0.75 -4.15 11.68
CA ALA A 152 0.23 -3.11 10.78
C ALA A 152 -1.28 -3.28 10.53
N ILE A 153 -1.73 -4.50 10.23
CA ILE A 153 -3.16 -4.78 10.02
C ILE A 153 -3.95 -4.51 11.31
N ILE A 154 -3.44 -4.92 12.48
CA ILE A 154 -4.07 -4.62 13.77
C ILE A 154 -4.20 -3.11 13.98
N ARG A 155 -3.12 -2.34 13.76
CA ARG A 155 -3.15 -0.87 13.86
C ARG A 155 -4.14 -0.24 12.88
N LEU A 156 -4.26 -0.78 11.68
CA LEU A 156 -5.20 -0.30 10.67
C LEU A 156 -6.65 -0.59 11.06
N SER A 157 -6.95 -1.80 11.55
CA SER A 157 -8.29 -2.15 12.06
C SER A 157 -8.71 -1.30 13.25
N GLU A 158 -7.80 -1.04 14.18
CA GLU A 158 -8.02 -0.12 15.30
C GLU A 158 -8.23 1.33 14.80
N ALA A 159 -7.47 1.78 13.79
CA ALA A 159 -7.65 3.10 13.20
C ALA A 159 -9.02 3.25 12.52
N LEU A 160 -9.50 2.22 11.81
CA LEU A 160 -10.83 2.21 11.19
C LEU A 160 -11.95 2.25 12.23
N ALA A 161 -11.83 1.48 13.31
CA ALA A 161 -12.78 1.53 14.42
C ALA A 161 -12.78 2.92 15.11
N LYS A 162 -11.58 3.50 15.29
CA LYS A 162 -11.40 4.84 15.87
C LYS A 162 -12.04 5.93 15.01
N MET A 163 -11.99 5.84 13.69
CA MET A 163 -12.66 6.79 12.78
C MET A 163 -14.19 6.76 12.94
N ARG A 164 -14.75 5.60 13.28
CA ARG A 164 -16.17 5.39 13.57
C ARG A 164 -16.54 5.65 15.04
N LEU A 165 -15.61 6.14 15.87
CA LEU A 165 -15.79 6.32 17.31
C LEU A 165 -16.15 5.03 18.07
N SER A 166 -15.87 3.86 17.50
CA SER A 166 -16.10 2.58 18.16
C SER A 166 -14.92 2.22 19.07
N HIS A 167 -15.20 1.83 20.31
CA HIS A 167 -14.20 1.30 21.24
C HIS A 167 -13.84 -0.17 20.99
N VAL A 168 -14.51 -0.83 20.05
CA VAL A 168 -14.25 -2.23 19.69
C VAL A 168 -14.04 -2.33 18.18
N ALA A 169 -12.92 -2.91 17.78
CA ALA A 169 -12.64 -3.26 16.39
C ALA A 169 -13.27 -4.62 16.08
N THR A 170 -14.38 -4.58 15.34
CA THR A 170 -15.12 -5.73 14.84
C THR A 170 -14.46 -6.37 13.62
N GLU A 171 -14.95 -7.54 13.21
CA GLU A 171 -14.50 -8.28 12.03
C GLU A 171 -14.56 -7.44 10.75
N GLU A 172 -15.56 -6.57 10.60
CA GLU A 172 -15.68 -5.67 9.45
C GLU A 172 -14.46 -4.75 9.29
N ASN A 173 -13.92 -4.25 10.41
CA ASN A 173 -12.72 -3.40 10.38
C ASN A 173 -11.47 -4.22 10.00
N VAL A 174 -11.44 -5.51 10.37
CA VAL A 174 -10.35 -6.43 9.99
C VAL A 174 -10.42 -6.75 8.50
N LEU A 175 -11.60 -7.08 7.99
CA LEU A 175 -11.81 -7.35 6.57
C LEU A 175 -11.41 -6.16 5.70
N GLU A 176 -11.81 -4.95 6.11
CA GLU A 176 -11.45 -3.73 5.39
C GLU A 176 -9.94 -3.44 5.48
N ALA A 177 -9.32 -3.65 6.64
CA ALA A 177 -7.86 -3.52 6.78
C ALA A 177 -7.10 -4.51 5.90
N ILE A 178 -7.55 -5.77 5.81
CA ILE A 178 -6.97 -6.79 4.92
C ILE A 178 -7.17 -6.39 3.46
N ARG A 179 -8.34 -5.89 3.08
CA ARG A 179 -8.60 -5.39 1.72
C ARG A 179 -7.62 -4.28 1.33
N LEU A 180 -7.42 -3.30 2.21
CA LEU A 180 -6.45 -2.21 2.01
C LEU A 180 -5.02 -2.75 1.91
N PHE A 181 -4.63 -3.67 2.79
CA PHE A 181 -3.31 -4.30 2.75
C PHE A 181 -3.06 -5.06 1.45
N ASN A 182 -4.07 -5.78 0.93
CA ASN A 182 -3.98 -6.51 -0.32
C ASN A 182 -3.81 -5.57 -1.52
N VAL A 183 -4.58 -4.48 -1.58
CA VAL A 183 -4.51 -3.49 -2.66
C VAL A 183 -3.22 -2.68 -2.62
N ALA A 184 -2.73 -2.35 -1.43
CA ALA A 184 -1.48 -1.62 -1.27
C ALA A 184 -0.28 -2.56 -1.47
N THR A 185 0.01 -3.36 -0.45
CA THR A 185 1.29 -4.06 -0.31
C THR A 185 1.36 -5.34 -1.15
N MET A 186 0.25 -6.07 -1.29
CA MET A 186 0.27 -7.35 -2.01
C MET A 186 0.23 -7.17 -3.53
N ASP A 187 -0.51 -6.17 -4.03
CA ASP A 187 -0.44 -5.76 -5.43
C ASP A 187 0.94 -5.18 -5.78
N ALA A 188 1.51 -4.38 -4.86
CA ALA A 188 2.87 -3.90 -5.00
C ALA A 188 3.91 -5.04 -5.07
N ALA A 189 3.76 -6.06 -4.22
CA ALA A 189 4.67 -7.21 -4.21
C ALA A 189 4.55 -8.09 -5.46
N ARG A 190 3.38 -8.11 -6.12
CA ARG A 190 3.13 -8.86 -7.37
C ARG A 190 3.46 -8.06 -8.63
N SER A 191 3.57 -6.74 -8.51
CA SER A 191 3.83 -5.85 -9.64
C SER A 191 5.27 -6.02 -10.13
N GLY A 192 5.44 -6.52 -11.36
CA GLY A 192 6.74 -6.70 -12.00
C GLY A 192 7.11 -8.16 -12.16
N ILE A 193 6.87 -8.71 -13.36
CA ILE A 193 6.99 -10.11 -13.82
C ILE A 193 5.65 -10.88 -13.94
N ASN A 194 4.58 -10.56 -13.20
CA ASN A 194 3.33 -11.36 -13.27
C ASN A 194 2.09 -10.69 -13.90
N GLN A 195 2.16 -9.44 -14.38
CA GLN A 195 1.01 -8.81 -15.07
C GLN A 195 0.93 -9.11 -16.57
N HIS A 196 1.91 -9.83 -17.14
CA HIS A 196 1.88 -10.28 -18.53
C HIS A 196 1.82 -11.81 -18.66
N VAL A 197 0.85 -12.45 -18.00
CA VAL A 197 0.28 -13.71 -18.53
C VAL A 197 -1.25 -13.72 -18.38
N ASN A 198 -1.92 -12.61 -18.72
CA ASN A 198 -3.16 -12.76 -19.46
C ASN A 198 -2.74 -12.91 -20.93
N LEU A 199 -2.18 -14.08 -21.27
CA LEU A 199 -2.11 -14.51 -22.66
C LEU A 199 -3.55 -14.47 -23.14
N THR A 200 -3.88 -13.53 -24.02
CA THR A 200 -5.03 -13.75 -24.88
C THR A 200 -4.82 -15.12 -25.54
N PRO A 201 -5.87 -15.94 -25.72
CA PRO A 201 -5.72 -17.26 -26.32
C PRO A 201 -5.01 -17.21 -27.68
N GLU A 202 -5.06 -16.07 -28.38
CA GLU A 202 -4.31 -15.79 -29.61
C GLU A 202 -2.79 -15.67 -29.39
N MET A 203 -2.33 -15.04 -28.32
CA MET A 203 -0.89 -14.91 -28.03
C MET A 203 -0.26 -16.25 -27.60
N ALA A 204 -1.02 -17.11 -26.89
CA ALA A 204 -0.57 -18.46 -26.56
C ALA A 204 -0.44 -19.35 -27.83
N GLN A 205 -1.36 -19.18 -28.78
CA GLN A 205 -1.30 -19.83 -30.09
C GLN A 205 -0.14 -19.31 -30.95
N ALA A 206 0.12 -17.99 -30.91
CA ALA A 206 1.26 -17.39 -31.60
C ALA A 206 2.60 -17.89 -31.02
N GLU A 207 2.72 -18.01 -29.70
CA GLU A 207 3.93 -18.52 -29.05
C GLU A 207 4.19 -20.00 -29.40
N THR A 208 3.13 -20.83 -29.46
CA THR A 208 3.26 -22.23 -29.90
C THR A 208 3.62 -22.35 -31.38
N GLN A 209 3.12 -21.45 -32.24
CA GLN A 209 3.52 -21.41 -33.65
C GLN A 209 4.96 -20.94 -33.84
N ILE A 210 5.42 -19.98 -33.04
CA ILE A 210 6.81 -19.50 -33.08
C ILE A 210 7.76 -20.58 -32.58
N LYS A 211 7.46 -21.25 -31.46
CA LYS A 211 8.26 -22.39 -30.95
C LYS A 211 8.30 -23.58 -31.91
N ARG A 212 7.29 -23.77 -32.77
CA ARG A 212 7.32 -24.79 -33.84
C ARG A 212 8.17 -24.39 -35.05
N ARG A 213 8.35 -23.09 -35.30
CA ARG A 213 9.12 -22.58 -36.46
C ARG A 213 10.58 -22.29 -36.13
N VAL A 214 10.88 -21.96 -34.88
CA VAL A 214 12.25 -21.78 -34.42
C VAL A 214 12.76 -23.14 -33.97
N GLY A 215 13.40 -23.86 -34.89
CA GLY A 215 14.18 -25.05 -34.55
C GLY A 215 15.25 -24.65 -33.54
N ILE A 216 15.15 -25.17 -32.32
CA ILE A 216 16.25 -25.14 -31.35
C ILE A 216 17.32 -26.05 -31.95
N GLY A 217 18.34 -25.44 -32.56
CA GLY A 217 19.56 -26.15 -32.93
C GLY A 217 20.25 -26.66 -31.66
N ASN A 218 20.70 -27.92 -31.71
CA ASN A 218 21.46 -28.60 -30.66
C ASN A 218 22.68 -27.81 -30.20
#